data_AF-B7HXK9-F1
#
_entry.id   AF-B7HXK9-F1
#
_cell.length_a   1.000
_cell.length_b   1.000
_cell.length_c   1.000
_cell.angle_alpha   90.00
_cell.angle_beta   90.00
_cell.angle_gamma   90.00
#
_symmetry.space_group_name_H-M   'P 1'
#
loop_
_entity.id
_entity.type
_entity.pdbx_description
1 polymer ?
#
loop_
_entity_poly.entity_id
_entity_poly.type
_entity_poly.pdbx_seq_one_letter_code
_entity_poly.pdbx_strand_id
1 'polypeptide(L)' 'MDAKKPIFAICHGPQLLITAQTLEGRDVTGYKSIEIDLKNAGGNFHDKEVVVCQNQLVTSRQPEDIPAFIEESLRILG' A
#
# COMPACT_ATOMS: atom_id res chain seq x y z
N MET A 1 7.38 -6.45 -8.40
CA MET A 1 6.86 -7.11 -7.16
C MET A 1 6.88 -8.63 -7.34
N ASP A 2 7.92 -9.15 -7.99
CA ASP A 2 7.75 -10.32 -8.86
C ASP A 2 7.99 -11.63 -8.11
N ALA A 3 8.77 -11.57 -7.02
CA ALA A 3 9.01 -12.68 -6.12
C ALA A 3 7.80 -13.07 -5.26
N LYS A 4 6.64 -12.39 -5.42
CA LYS A 4 5.40 -12.63 -4.66
C LYS A 4 5.56 -12.61 -3.13
N LYS A 5 6.61 -11.95 -2.62
CA LYS A 5 6.83 -11.75 -1.19
C LYS A 5 5.92 -10.65 -0.64
N PRO A 6 5.49 -10.74 0.63
CA PRO A 6 4.74 -9.68 1.29
C PRO A 6 5.49 -8.34 1.30
N ILE A 7 4.76 -7.24 1.11
CA ILE A 7 5.24 -5.86 1.16
C ILE A 7 4.26 -5.05 2.00
N PHE A 8 4.78 -4.32 2.97
CA PHE A 8 3.98 -3.51 3.89
C PHE A 8 4.49 -2.07 3.84
N ALA A 9 3.65 -1.13 3.43
CA ALA A 9 4.03 0.28 3.26
C ALA A 9 2.94 1.23 3.75
N ILE A 10 3.29 2.10 4.71
CA ILE A 10 2.35 3.04 5.35
C ILE A 10 2.77 4.48 5.11
N CYS A 11 1.82 5.41 5.11
CA CYS A 11 2.06 6.85 4.99
C CYS A 11 2.75 7.19 3.65
N HIS A 12 4.01 7.63 3.68
CA HIS A 12 4.81 7.90 2.48
C HIS A 12 5.57 6.67 1.95
N GLY A 13 5.54 5.54 2.65
CA GLY A 13 6.20 4.30 2.22
C GLY A 13 5.92 3.89 0.75
N PRO A 14 4.68 4.03 0.24
CA PRO A 14 4.36 3.74 -1.15
C PRO A 14 5.14 4.56 -2.20
N GLN A 15 5.80 5.67 -1.84
CA GLN A 15 6.68 6.40 -2.76
C GLN A 15 7.78 5.52 -3.35
N LEU A 16 8.31 4.56 -2.58
CA LEU A 16 9.29 3.59 -3.09
C LEU A 16 8.69 2.70 -4.18
N LEU A 17 7.39 2.38 -4.09
CA LEU A 17 6.68 1.55 -5.07
C LEU A 17 6.38 2.33 -6.35
N ILE A 18 6.15 3.64 -6.23
CA ILE A 18 6.07 4.58 -7.36
C ILE A 18 7.41 4.61 -8.09
N THR A 19 8.52 4.86 -7.37
CA THR A 19 9.87 4.87 -7.97
C THR A 19 10.21 3.54 -8.64
N ALA A 20 9.80 2.42 -8.04
CA ALA A 20 9.98 1.09 -8.60
C ALA A 20 9.07 0.78 -9.81
N GLN A 21 8.09 1.64 -10.13
CA GLN A 21 7.13 1.47 -11.22
C GLN A 21 6.36 0.14 -11.12
N THR A 22 5.89 -0.19 -9.91
CA THR A 22 5.24 -1.48 -9.63
C THR A 22 3.74 -1.38 -9.32
N LEU A 23 3.16 -0.18 -9.33
CA LEU A 23 1.78 0.07 -8.88
C LEU A 23 0.70 -0.09 -9.96
N GLU A 24 1.06 -0.29 -11.23
CA GLU A 24 0.11 -0.43 -12.34
C GLU A 24 -0.97 -1.48 -12.03
N GLY A 25 -2.24 -1.04 -11.96
CA GLY A 25 -3.40 -1.87 -11.68
C GLY A 25 -3.50 -2.41 -10.25
N ARG A 26 -2.67 -1.93 -9.31
CA ARG A 26 -2.67 -2.38 -7.91
C ARG A 26 -3.59 -1.51 -7.05
N ASP A 27 -4.41 -2.15 -6.23
CA ASP A 27 -5.14 -1.47 -5.16
C ASP A 27 -4.17 -0.96 -4.10
N VAL A 28 -4.24 0.32 -3.76
CA VAL A 28 -3.28 0.97 -2.88
C VAL A 28 -3.93 2.10 -2.08
N THR A 29 -3.38 2.42 -0.93
CA THR A 29 -3.62 3.68 -0.22
C THR A 29 -2.29 4.28 0.25
N GLY A 30 -2.32 5.49 0.79
CA GLY A 30 -1.14 6.19 1.26
C GLY A 30 -1.49 7.55 1.85
N TYR A 31 -0.48 8.29 2.29
CA TYR A 31 -0.70 9.59 2.88
C TYR A 31 -1.34 10.57 1.89
N LYS A 32 -2.22 11.44 2.38
CA LYS A 32 -2.99 12.38 1.54
C LYS A 32 -2.15 13.20 0.55
N SER A 33 -0.89 13.53 0.90
CA SER A 33 -0.04 14.34 0.03
C SER A 33 0.50 13.58 -1.19
N ILE A 34 0.42 12.25 -1.22
CA ILE A 34 0.94 11.41 -2.31
C ILE A 34 -0.18 10.72 -3.10
N GLU A 35 -1.46 11.01 -2.79
CA GLU A 35 -2.61 10.38 -3.47
C GLU A 35 -2.54 10.54 -4.99
N ILE A 36 -2.26 11.77 -5.48
CA ILE A 36 -2.18 12.03 -6.91
C ILE A 36 -1.02 11.28 -7.56
N ASP A 37 0.11 11.16 -6.86
CA ASP A 37 1.28 10.44 -7.36
C ASP A 37 1.00 8.94 -7.45
N LEU A 38 0.26 8.37 -6.50
CA LEU A 38 -0.19 6.97 -6.53
C LEU A 38 -1.11 6.69 -7.73
N LYS A 39 -2.05 7.59 -8.02
CA LYS A 39 -2.93 7.49 -9.19
C LYS A 39 -2.14 7.63 -10.50
N ASN A 40 -1.22 8.60 -10.56
CA ASN A 40 -0.37 8.81 -11.73
C ASN A 40 0.57 7.62 -12.01
N ALA A 41 0.95 6.87 -10.97
CA ALA A 41 1.73 5.64 -11.08
C ALA A 41 0.90 4.39 -11.45
N GLY A 42 -0.38 4.57 -11.83
CA GLY A 42 -1.28 3.49 -12.23
C GLY A 42 -1.94 2.74 -11.07
N GLY A 43 -1.80 3.24 -9.83
CA GLY A 43 -2.43 2.65 -8.65
C GLY A 43 -3.92 2.98 -8.54
N ASN A 44 -4.72 1.97 -8.22
CA ASN A 44 -6.13 2.12 -7.87
C ASN A 44 -6.20 2.61 -6.41
N PHE A 45 -6.23 3.93 -6.22
CA PHE A 45 -6.24 4.53 -4.89
C PHE A 45 -7.59 4.33 -4.19
N HIS A 46 -7.55 3.89 -2.92
CA HIS A 46 -8.70 3.84 -2.03
C HIS A 46 -8.43 4.65 -0.76
N ASP A 47 -9.33 5.55 -0.39
CA ASP A 47 -9.28 6.21 0.93
C ASP A 47 -9.85 5.28 2.01
N LYS A 48 -9.01 4.37 2.50
CA LYS A 48 -9.31 3.37 3.53
C LYS A 48 -8.15 3.26 4.51
N GLU A 49 -8.43 2.89 5.75
CA GLU A 49 -7.40 2.69 6.78
C GLU A 49 -6.36 1.63 6.37
N VAL A 50 -6.80 0.57 5.69
CA VAL A 50 -5.94 -0.48 5.15
C VAL A 50 -6.45 -0.94 3.79
N VAL A 51 -5.52 -1.18 2.88
CA VAL A 51 -5.77 -1.79 1.57
C VAL A 51 -4.83 -2.98 1.42
N VAL A 52 -5.41 -4.15 1.14
CA VAL A 52 -4.67 -5.37 0.84
C VAL A 52 -4.89 -5.74 -0.62
N CYS A 53 -3.81 -5.72 -1.40
CA CYS A 53 -3.84 -6.07 -2.81
C CYS A 53 -3.14 -7.41 -3.06
N GLN A 54 -3.88 -8.35 -3.66
CA GLN A 54 -3.38 -9.66 -4.11
C GLN A 54 -2.70 -10.49 -3.00
N ASN A 55 -3.15 -10.36 -1.75
CA ASN A 55 -2.56 -11.02 -0.58
C ASN A 55 -1.03 -10.84 -0.48
N GLN A 56 -0.53 -9.70 -0.97
CA GLN A 56 0.89 -9.41 -1.09
C GLN A 56 1.23 -8.00 -0.58
N LEU A 57 0.49 -7.00 -1.04
CA LEU A 57 0.76 -5.60 -0.74
C LEU A 57 -0.25 -5.10 0.29
N VAL A 58 0.21 -4.69 1.47
CA VAL A 58 -0.57 -4.01 2.50
C VAL A 58 -0.15 -2.56 2.56
N THR A 59 -1.13 -1.66 2.46
CA THR A 59 -0.88 -0.21 2.59
C THR A 59 -1.87 0.47 3.50
N SER A 60 -1.43 1.55 4.15
CA SER A 60 -2.23 2.37 5.10
C SER A 60 -1.84 3.85 5.01
N ARG A 61 -2.70 4.76 5.48
CA ARG A 61 -2.56 6.20 5.20
C ARG A 61 -1.71 6.94 6.21
N GLN A 62 -1.84 6.64 7.50
CA GLN A 62 -1.25 7.44 8.59
C GLN A 62 -1.11 6.64 9.90
N PRO A 63 -0.40 7.14 10.94
CA PRO A 63 -0.17 6.40 12.18
C PRO A 63 -1.43 5.89 12.89
N GLU A 64 -2.56 6.58 12.75
CA GLU A 64 -3.84 6.18 13.31
C GLU A 64 -4.35 4.84 12.71
N ASP A 65 -3.90 4.49 11.50
CA ASP A 65 -4.25 3.25 10.81
C ASP A 65 -3.32 2.06 11.21
N ILE A 66 -2.32 2.28 12.09
CA ILE A 66 -1.37 1.23 12.51
C ILE A 66 -2.07 -0.05 13.03
N PRO A 67 -3.15 0.01 13.82
CA PRO A 67 -3.83 -1.20 14.27
C PRO A 67 -4.27 -2.11 13.11
N ALA A 68 -4.98 -1.55 12.12
CA ALA A 68 -5.43 -2.28 10.94
C ALA A 68 -4.26 -2.73 10.06
N PHE A 69 -3.24 -1.88 9.90
CA PHE A 69 -2.01 -2.21 9.16
C PHE A 69 -1.29 -3.44 9.75
N ILE A 70 -1.12 -3.48 11.08
CA ILE A 70 -0.44 -4.59 11.77
C ILE A 70 -1.27 -5.86 11.73
N GLU A 71 -2.58 -5.78 11.95
CA GLU A 71 -3.49 -6.93 11.86
C GLU A 71 -3.38 -7.63 10.50
N GLU A 72 -3.47 -6.86 9.41
CA GLU A 72 -3.38 -7.38 8.04
C GLU A 72 -1.98 -7.87 7.68
N SER A 73 -0.93 -7.18 8.17
CA SER A 73 0.45 -7.61 7.97
C SER A 73 0.71 -8.97 8.63
N LEU A 74 0.22 -9.16 9.86
CA LEU A 74 0.34 -10.44 10.57
C LEU A 74 -0.46 -11.55 9.89
N ARG A 75 -1.66 -11.24 9.38
CA ARG A 75 -2.49 -12.21 8.62
C ARG A 75 -1.78 -12.75 7.38
N ILE A 76 -0.97 -11.93 6.70
CA ILE A 76 -0.21 -12.35 5.52
C ILE A 76 1.07 -13.12 5.89
N LEU A 77 1.63 -12.89 7.09
CA LEU A 77 2.84 -13.56 7.57
C LEU A 77 2.57 -14.93 8.23
N GLY A 78 1.35 -15.14 8.73
CA GLY A 78 0.87 -16.43 9.26
C GLY A 78 0.35 -17.36 8.17
#